data_AF-A0A918J984-F1
#
_entry.id   AF-A0A918J984-F1
#
_cell.length_a   1.000
_cell.length_b   1.000
_cell.length_c   1.000
_cell.angle_alpha   90.00
_cell.angle_beta   90.00
_cell.angle_gamma   90.00
#
_symmetry.space_group_name_H-M   'P 1'
#
loop_
_entity.id
_entity.type
_entity.pdbx_description
1 polymer ?
#
loop_
_entity_poly.entity_id
_entity_poly.type
_entity_poly.pdbx_seq_one_letter_code
_entity_poly.pdbx_strand_id
1 'polypeptide(L)'
;MIATAYAARYPTRDVVNVDQSLRVGPLPAEIVAAARGEGFASFVRTVFAQLYGELDPALVADIERRRALDQEVFSGFWTPLLDWDADTLAAWSRRTTSLPPDVPYLSLHGTDPGGDYADWLTDRIPGAVAEQTPTRTHYPHLAQPEWFASRVHQFFS
;
A
#
# COMPACT_ATOMS: atom_id res chain seq x y z
N MET A 1 -4.58 1.06 0.08
CA MET A 1 -5.41 2.23 0.50
C MET A 1 -6.60 2.47 -0.43
N ILE A 2 -6.44 2.47 -1.77
CA ILE A 2 -7.56 2.76 -2.70
C ILE A 2 -8.73 1.77 -2.51
N ALA A 3 -8.45 0.46 -2.54
CA ALA A 3 -9.49 -0.57 -2.36
C ALA A 3 -10.24 -0.43 -1.02
N THR A 4 -9.50 -0.22 0.07
CA THR A 4 -10.07 0.06 1.40
C THR A 4 -10.95 1.33 1.39
N ALA A 5 -10.47 2.42 0.80
CA ALA A 5 -11.19 3.68 0.72
C ALA A 5 -12.45 3.62 -0.18
N TYR A 6 -12.46 2.71 -1.15
CA TYR A 6 -13.65 2.38 -1.93
C TYR A 6 -14.65 1.60 -1.07
N ALA A 7 -14.20 0.54 -0.39
CA ALA A 7 -15.04 -0.30 0.46
C ALA A 7 -15.67 0.45 1.65
N ALA A 8 -15.01 1.50 2.14
CA ALA A 8 -15.56 2.37 3.18
C ALA A 8 -16.75 3.24 2.70
N ARG A 9 -16.96 3.35 1.38
CA ARG A 9 -17.95 4.27 0.79
C ARG A 9 -19.01 3.57 -0.05
N TYR A 10 -18.68 2.42 -0.62
CA TYR A 10 -19.51 1.75 -1.61
C TYR A 10 -19.68 0.27 -1.26
N PRO A 11 -20.84 -0.33 -1.61
CA PRO A 11 -21.05 -1.77 -1.47
C PRO A 11 -19.90 -2.54 -2.11
N THR A 12 -19.27 -3.39 -1.31
CA THR A 12 -18.11 -4.19 -1.69
C THR A 12 -18.29 -5.56 -1.08
N ARG A 13 -18.05 -6.63 -1.87
CA ARG A 13 -18.20 -8.00 -1.38
C ARG A 13 -17.06 -8.35 -0.42
N ASP A 14 -15.83 -8.06 -0.86
CA ASP A 14 -14.61 -8.42 -0.18
C ASP A 14 -13.47 -7.47 -0.59
N VAL A 15 -12.42 -7.35 0.25
CA VAL A 15 -11.25 -6.50 -0.01
C VAL A 15 -9.96 -7.29 0.09
N VAL A 16 -9.11 -7.15 -0.93
CA VAL A 16 -7.69 -7.52 -0.89
C VAL A 16 -6.83 -6.28 -0.93
N ASN A 17 -6.06 -6.04 0.12
CA ASN A 17 -5.09 -4.97 0.19
C ASN A 17 -3.68 -5.54 0.00
N VAL A 18 -3.00 -5.08 -1.05
CA VAL A 18 -1.71 -5.63 -1.47
C VAL A 18 -0.60 -4.65 -1.11
N ASP A 19 0.30 -5.11 -0.25
CA ASP A 19 1.48 -4.44 0.29
C ASP A 19 1.34 -2.96 0.66
N GLN A 20 0.18 -2.56 1.13
CA GLN A 20 -0.09 -1.16 1.43
C GLN A 20 -0.53 -1.00 2.87
N SER A 21 0.39 -0.64 3.75
CA SER A 21 0.04 -0.26 5.12
C SER A 21 -1.01 0.86 5.11
N LEU A 22 -2.03 0.73 5.95
CA LEU A 22 -3.03 1.77 6.22
C LEU A 22 -2.63 2.66 7.41
N ARG A 23 -1.56 2.27 8.12
CA ARG A 23 -0.97 3.03 9.22
C ARG A 23 0.02 4.01 8.63
N VAL A 24 -0.51 5.14 8.17
CA VAL A 24 0.25 6.21 7.53
C VAL A 24 0.46 7.39 8.48
N GLY A 25 1.63 8.01 8.40
CA GLY A 25 1.99 9.24 9.09
C GLY A 25 2.56 10.27 8.12
N PRO A 26 2.73 11.53 8.54
CA PRO A 26 3.30 12.57 7.71
C PRO A 26 4.75 12.23 7.32
N LEU A 27 5.14 12.63 6.11
CA LEU A 27 6.52 12.48 5.66
C LEU A 27 7.43 13.54 6.29
N PRO A 28 8.74 13.23 6.49
CA PRO A 28 9.72 14.24 6.87
C PRO A 28 9.78 15.41 5.87
N ALA A 29 10.03 16.63 6.36
CA ALA A 29 9.98 17.84 5.55
C ALA A 29 10.96 17.83 4.36
N GLU A 30 12.12 17.20 4.53
CA GLU A 30 13.13 17.00 3.49
C GLU A 30 12.63 16.08 2.37
N ILE A 31 11.82 15.07 2.70
CA ILE A 31 11.20 14.18 1.73
C ILE A 31 10.11 14.91 0.96
N VAL A 32 9.31 15.73 1.65
CA VAL A 32 8.30 16.58 1.00
C VAL A 32 8.94 17.56 0.02
N ALA A 33 10.04 18.22 0.42
CA ALA A 33 10.78 19.13 -0.44
C ALA A 33 11.37 18.42 -1.67
N ALA A 34 11.98 17.24 -1.48
CA ALA A 34 12.54 16.45 -2.57
C ALA A 34 11.47 15.96 -3.56
N ALA A 35 10.28 15.59 -3.08
CA ALA A 35 9.17 15.13 -3.91
C ALA A 35 8.57 16.23 -4.81
N ARG A 36 8.69 17.51 -4.42
CA ARG A 36 8.11 18.64 -5.16
C ARG A 36 9.09 19.42 -6.02
N GLY A 37 10.39 19.34 -5.72
CA GLY A 37 11.41 20.16 -6.37
C GLY A 37 12.23 19.44 -7.43
N GLU A 38 13.38 20.03 -7.76
CA GLU A 38 14.37 19.49 -8.72
C GLU A 38 14.92 18.11 -8.31
N GLY A 39 14.76 17.72 -7.04
CA GLY A 39 15.14 16.41 -6.51
C GLY A 39 14.20 15.26 -6.88
N PHE A 40 13.04 15.53 -7.49
CA PHE A 40 11.96 14.56 -7.69
C PHE A 40 12.43 13.28 -8.40
N ALA A 41 13.12 13.41 -9.54
CA ALA A 41 13.56 12.26 -10.32
C ALA A 41 14.49 11.34 -9.53
N SER A 42 15.41 11.92 -8.74
CA SER A 42 16.32 11.13 -7.91
C SER A 42 15.59 10.50 -6.72
N PHE A 43 14.70 11.27 -6.07
CA PHE A 43 13.88 10.79 -4.97
C PHE A 43 13.05 9.57 -5.37
N VAL A 44 12.29 9.69 -6.46
CA VAL A 44 11.39 8.62 -6.91
C VAL A 44 12.14 7.37 -7.34
N ARG A 45 13.29 7.53 -8.03
CA ARG A 45 14.14 6.39 -8.38
C ARG A 45 14.60 5.63 -7.13
N THR A 46 15.02 6.35 -6.08
CA THR A 46 15.42 5.74 -4.80
C THR A 46 14.26 5.02 -4.14
N VAL A 47 13.08 5.65 -4.08
CA VAL A 47 11.87 5.03 -3.51
C VAL A 47 11.51 3.75 -4.26
N PHE A 48 11.40 3.79 -5.59
CA PHE A 48 11.03 2.60 -6.35
C PHE A 48 12.06 1.48 -6.28
N ALA A 49 13.36 1.82 -6.24
CA ALA A 49 14.41 0.82 -6.03
C ALA A 49 14.21 0.05 -4.71
N GLN A 50 13.76 0.72 -3.64
CA GLN A 50 13.47 0.08 -2.36
C GLN A 50 12.24 -0.83 -2.42
N LEU A 51 11.27 -0.54 -3.29
CA LEU A 51 10.05 -1.34 -3.43
C LEU A 51 10.29 -2.69 -4.12
N TYR A 52 11.38 -2.85 -4.88
CA TYR A 52 11.63 -4.09 -5.62
C TYR A 52 11.97 -5.26 -4.69
N GLY A 53 12.71 -5.03 -3.62
CA GLY A 53 13.11 -6.11 -2.70
C GLY A 53 13.78 -7.26 -3.44
N GLU A 54 13.19 -8.46 -3.37
CA GLU A 54 13.73 -9.72 -3.90
C GLU A 54 13.21 -10.09 -5.30
N LEU A 55 12.66 -9.14 -6.06
CA LEU A 55 12.19 -9.43 -7.42
C LEU A 55 13.32 -9.90 -8.35
N ASP A 56 12.95 -10.78 -9.30
CA ASP A 56 13.79 -11.13 -10.44
C ASP A 56 14.23 -9.85 -11.20
N PRO A 57 15.53 -9.66 -11.48
CA PRO A 57 16.02 -8.49 -12.22
C PRO A 57 15.34 -8.26 -13.59
N ALA A 58 14.95 -9.32 -14.30
CA ALA A 58 14.21 -9.22 -15.55
C ALA A 58 12.80 -8.67 -15.33
N LEU A 59 12.14 -9.04 -14.23
CA LEU A 59 10.86 -8.47 -13.84
C LEU A 59 10.99 -7.01 -13.40
N VAL A 60 12.06 -6.65 -12.68
CA VAL A 60 12.37 -5.25 -12.36
C VAL A 60 12.54 -4.43 -13.65
N ALA A 61 13.31 -4.95 -14.62
CA ALA A 61 13.48 -4.29 -15.92
C ALA A 61 12.16 -4.17 -16.70
N ASP A 62 11.26 -5.15 -16.59
CA ASP A 62 9.92 -5.10 -17.19
C ASP A 62 9.05 -4.00 -16.55
N ILE A 63 9.05 -3.91 -15.22
CA ILE A 63 8.34 -2.87 -14.47
C ILE A 63 8.86 -1.49 -14.85
N GLU A 64 10.18 -1.28 -14.83
CA GLU A 64 10.80 0.01 -15.19
C GLU A 64 10.47 0.42 -16.63
N ARG A 65 10.48 -0.53 -17.57
CA ARG A 65 10.13 -0.24 -18.97
C ARG A 65 8.69 0.23 -19.14
N ARG A 66 7.76 -0.24 -18.31
CA ARG A 66 6.34 0.13 -18.36
C ARG A 66 6.00 1.35 -17.52
N ARG A 67 6.88 1.77 -16.63
CA ARG A 67 6.64 2.86 -15.70
C ARG A 67 6.70 4.20 -16.44
N ALA A 68 5.56 4.88 -16.51
CA ALA A 68 5.52 6.30 -16.83
C ALA A 68 5.58 7.10 -15.52
N LEU A 69 6.50 8.07 -15.46
CA LEU A 69 6.59 8.96 -14.31
C LEU A 69 6.18 10.37 -14.70
N ASP A 70 5.08 10.82 -14.12
CA ASP A 70 4.60 12.18 -14.20
C ASP A 70 4.58 12.78 -12.79
N GLN A 71 5.28 13.91 -12.61
CA GLN A 71 5.44 14.53 -11.30
C GLN A 71 4.12 15.11 -10.77
N GLU A 72 3.26 15.61 -11.64
CA GLU A 72 1.96 16.14 -11.27
C GLU A 72 1.05 15.00 -10.79
N VAL A 73 1.03 13.89 -11.52
CA VAL A 73 0.26 12.69 -11.14
C VAL A 73 0.78 12.11 -9.82
N PHE A 74 2.10 11.99 -9.66
CA PHE A 74 2.70 11.50 -8.41
C PHE A 74 2.32 12.41 -7.23
N SER A 75 2.50 13.71 -7.39
CA SER A 75 2.24 14.70 -6.33
C SER A 75 0.75 14.78 -5.98
N GLY A 76 -0.13 14.66 -6.97
CA GLY A 76 -1.58 14.56 -6.75
C GLY A 76 -1.97 13.33 -5.95
N PHE A 77 -1.40 12.16 -6.27
CA PHE A 77 -1.67 10.93 -5.53
C PHE A 77 -1.10 10.96 -4.10
N TRP A 78 0.06 11.60 -3.91
CA TRP A 78 0.75 11.69 -2.64
C TRP A 78 0.33 12.89 -1.79
N THR A 79 -0.62 13.72 -2.25
CA THR A 79 -1.09 14.92 -1.54
C THR A 79 -1.40 14.66 -0.05
N PRO A 80 -2.09 13.56 0.36
CA PRO A 80 -2.28 13.29 1.79
C PRO A 80 -0.98 13.24 2.60
N LEU A 81 0.08 12.64 2.05
CA LEU A 81 1.36 12.48 2.75
C LEU A 81 2.24 13.73 2.67
N LEU A 82 2.04 14.56 1.64
CA LEU A 82 2.84 15.75 1.36
C LEU A 82 2.26 17.01 2.00
N ASP A 83 0.94 17.08 2.21
CA ASP A 83 0.22 18.33 2.50
C ASP A 83 -0.52 18.28 3.82
N TRP A 84 -1.00 17.11 4.25
CA TRP A 84 -1.84 17.02 5.44
C TRP A 84 -1.01 16.91 6.71
N ASP A 85 -1.48 17.56 7.76
CA ASP A 85 -0.94 17.37 9.09
C ASP A 85 -1.30 15.98 9.66
N ALA A 86 -0.66 15.64 10.79
CA ALA A 86 -0.83 14.34 11.44
C ALA A 86 -2.28 14.08 11.85
N ASP A 87 -3.01 15.09 12.32
CA ASP A 87 -4.40 14.95 12.79
C ASP A 87 -5.36 14.67 11.63
N THR A 88 -5.17 15.37 10.51
CA THR A 88 -5.94 15.20 9.28
C THR A 88 -5.68 13.82 8.67
N LEU A 89 -4.42 13.38 8.62
CA LEU A 89 -4.04 12.03 8.18
C LEU A 89 -4.65 10.95 9.09
N ALA A 90 -4.57 11.12 10.41
CA ALA A 90 -5.14 10.18 11.35
C ALA A 90 -6.67 10.09 11.23
N ALA A 91 -7.35 11.23 11.05
CA ALA A 91 -8.79 11.27 10.83
C ALA A 91 -9.18 10.60 9.50
N TRP A 92 -8.40 10.81 8.45
CA TRP A 92 -8.61 10.15 7.15
C TRP A 92 -8.36 8.64 7.22
N SER A 93 -7.29 8.21 7.88
CA SER A 93 -6.99 6.79 8.11
C SER A 93 -8.14 6.12 8.85
N ARG A 94 -8.62 6.73 9.96
CA ARG A 94 -9.80 6.25 10.70
C ARG A 94 -11.02 6.05 9.79
N ARG A 95 -11.40 7.07 9.02
CA ARG A 95 -12.53 6.98 8.08
C ARG A 95 -12.35 5.92 7.01
N THR A 96 -11.13 5.78 6.49
CA THR A 96 -10.80 4.82 5.43
C THR A 96 -10.83 3.39 5.95
N THR A 97 -10.54 3.18 7.23
CA THR A 97 -10.61 1.87 7.87
C THR A 97 -11.98 1.56 8.49
N SER A 98 -12.96 2.45 8.42
CA SER A 98 -14.31 2.17 8.92
C SER A 98 -15.11 1.42 7.85
N LEU A 99 -14.98 0.09 7.84
CA LEU A 99 -15.71 -0.80 6.93
C LEU A 99 -16.97 -1.38 7.60
N PRO A 100 -17.98 -1.80 6.81
CA PRO A 100 -19.05 -2.64 7.34
C PRO A 100 -18.48 -3.93 7.96
N PRO A 101 -19.04 -4.41 9.08
CA PRO A 101 -18.47 -5.51 9.86
C PRO A 101 -18.48 -6.87 9.13
N ASP A 102 -19.24 -6.99 8.05
CA ASP A 102 -19.43 -8.19 7.25
C ASP A 102 -18.54 -8.24 6.00
N VAL A 103 -17.75 -7.20 5.71
CA VAL A 103 -16.84 -7.18 4.56
C VAL A 103 -15.55 -7.93 4.91
N PRO A 104 -15.28 -9.11 4.32
CA PRO A 104 -14.04 -9.83 4.58
C PRO A 104 -12.85 -9.05 4.03
N TYR A 105 -11.78 -8.98 4.82
CA TYR A 105 -10.63 -8.13 4.53
C TYR A 105 -9.32 -8.91 4.67
N LEU A 106 -8.61 -9.09 3.54
CA LEU A 106 -7.29 -9.70 3.49
C LEU A 106 -6.23 -8.65 3.16
N SER A 107 -5.19 -8.55 3.99
CA SER A 107 -4.03 -7.68 3.78
C SER A 107 -2.77 -8.52 3.59
N LEU A 108 -2.22 -8.53 2.38
CA LEU A 108 -1.01 -9.30 2.05
C LEU A 108 0.19 -8.36 1.99
N HIS A 109 1.20 -8.61 2.80
CA HIS A 109 2.37 -7.74 2.97
C HIS A 109 3.64 -8.44 2.54
N GLY A 110 4.31 -7.94 1.51
CA GLY A 110 5.69 -8.33 1.18
C GLY A 110 6.72 -7.43 1.83
N THR A 111 6.33 -6.22 2.25
CA THR A 111 7.10 -5.32 3.11
C THR A 111 6.55 -5.43 4.53
N ASP A 112 7.45 -5.60 5.51
CA ASP A 112 7.10 -5.69 6.93
C ASP A 112 6.38 -4.41 7.39
N PRO A 113 5.09 -4.48 7.77
CA PRO A 113 4.32 -3.33 8.23
C PRO A 113 4.53 -3.03 9.72
N GLY A 114 5.35 -3.81 10.42
CA GLY A 114 5.61 -3.74 11.86
C GLY A 114 4.91 -4.84 12.65
N GLY A 115 5.54 -5.31 13.73
CA GLY A 115 5.09 -6.47 14.50
C GLY A 115 3.72 -6.33 15.18
N ASP A 116 3.24 -5.11 15.40
CA ASP A 116 1.92 -4.80 15.98
C ASP A 116 0.86 -4.45 14.92
N TYR A 117 1.19 -4.59 13.62
CA TYR A 117 0.31 -4.16 12.54
C TYR A 117 -0.98 -4.97 12.44
N ALA A 118 -0.89 -6.29 12.61
CA ALA A 118 -2.06 -7.17 12.55
C ALA A 118 -3.11 -6.80 13.62
N ASP A 119 -2.66 -6.54 14.85
CA ASP A 119 -3.54 -6.16 15.97
C ASP A 119 -4.19 -4.80 15.70
N TRP A 120 -3.39 -3.81 15.28
CA TRP A 120 -3.90 -2.49 14.91
C TRP A 120 -4.90 -2.54 13.75
N LEU A 121 -4.66 -3.39 12.74
CA LEU A 121 -5.56 -3.53 11.61
C LEU A 121 -6.89 -4.13 12.07
N THR A 122 -6.83 -5.16 12.93
CA THR A 122 -8.02 -5.83 13.47
C THR A 122 -8.84 -4.93 14.39
N ASP A 123 -8.20 -4.05 15.16
CA ASP A 123 -8.87 -3.00 15.96
C ASP A 123 -9.69 -2.04 15.07
N ARG A 124 -9.22 -1.77 13.85
CA ARG A 124 -9.87 -0.82 12.93
C ARG A 124 -10.87 -1.47 11.99
N ILE A 125 -10.56 -2.67 11.50
CA ILE A 125 -11.37 -3.45 10.60
C ILE A 125 -11.59 -4.81 11.28
N PRO A 126 -12.69 -4.98 12.03
CA PRO A 126 -12.99 -6.23 12.70
C PRO A 126 -12.99 -7.40 11.71
N GLY A 127 -12.25 -8.46 12.03
CA GLY A 127 -12.11 -9.65 11.17
C GLY A 127 -11.11 -9.51 10.03
N ALA A 128 -10.36 -8.40 9.94
CA ALA A 128 -9.25 -8.30 9.00
C ALA A 128 -8.15 -9.32 9.31
N VAL A 129 -7.59 -9.90 8.25
CA VAL A 129 -6.46 -10.82 8.32
C VAL A 129 -5.27 -10.18 7.63
N ALA A 130 -4.16 -10.02 8.35
CA ALA A 130 -2.90 -9.52 7.82
C ALA A 130 -1.88 -10.66 7.76
N GLU A 131 -1.25 -10.86 6.60
CA GLU A 131 -0.29 -11.94 6.36
C GLU A 131 0.95 -11.43 5.64
N GLN A 132 2.09 -12.03 5.97
CA GLN A 132 3.33 -11.82 5.24
C GLN A 132 3.38 -12.71 4.01
N THR A 133 3.79 -12.17 2.86
CA THR A 133 3.99 -12.94 1.63
C THR A 133 5.36 -13.64 1.63
N PRO A 134 5.53 -14.75 0.88
CA PRO A 134 6.77 -15.52 0.92
C PRO A 134 7.99 -14.79 0.35
N THR A 135 7.78 -13.89 -0.60
CA THR A 135 8.84 -13.04 -1.17
C THR A 135 8.77 -11.63 -0.60
N ARG A 136 9.92 -11.08 -0.20
CA ARG A 136 10.00 -9.70 0.31
C ARG A 136 10.01 -8.70 -0.83
N THR A 137 8.88 -8.08 -1.12
CA THR A 137 8.73 -7.09 -2.20
C THR A 137 7.41 -6.31 -2.08
N HIS A 138 7.32 -5.14 -2.70
CA HIS A 138 6.06 -4.41 -2.87
C HIS A 138 5.15 -4.99 -3.96
N TYR A 139 5.64 -5.96 -4.73
CA TYR A 139 4.92 -6.55 -5.86
C TYR A 139 4.68 -8.06 -5.67
N PRO A 140 4.11 -8.53 -4.54
CA PRO A 140 4.03 -9.96 -4.25
C PRO A 140 3.18 -10.74 -5.27
N HIS A 141 2.19 -10.07 -5.86
CA HIS A 141 1.34 -10.61 -6.93
C HIS A 141 2.10 -10.79 -8.26
N LEU A 142 3.21 -10.08 -8.47
CA LEU A 142 4.09 -10.29 -9.63
C LEU A 142 5.22 -11.27 -9.32
N ALA A 143 5.72 -11.28 -8.07
CA ALA A 143 6.77 -12.18 -7.63
C ALA A 143 6.32 -13.65 -7.63
N GLN A 144 5.10 -13.90 -7.17
CA GLN A 144 4.55 -15.25 -6.99
C GLN A 144 3.07 -15.30 -7.36
N PRO A 145 2.73 -15.18 -8.66
CA PRO A 145 1.34 -15.04 -9.10
C PRO A 145 0.45 -16.24 -8.73
N GLU A 146 0.96 -17.47 -8.81
CA GLU A 146 0.21 -18.68 -8.47
C GLU A 146 -0.10 -18.75 -6.96
N TRP A 147 0.89 -18.44 -6.13
CA TRP A 147 0.71 -18.37 -4.69
C TRP A 147 -0.32 -17.29 -4.33
N PHE A 148 -0.18 -16.09 -4.90
CA PHE A 148 -1.07 -14.97 -4.63
C PHE A 148 -2.52 -15.31 -5.01
N ALA A 149 -2.75 -15.82 -6.22
CA ALA A 149 -4.09 -16.19 -6.69
C ALA A 149 -4.70 -17.31 -5.84
N SER A 150 -3.93 -18.35 -5.51
CA SER A 150 -4.36 -19.43 -4.63
C SER A 150 -4.75 -18.92 -3.25
N ARG A 151 -3.92 -18.06 -2.65
CA ARG A 151 -4.18 -17.51 -1.31
C ARG A 151 -5.44 -16.65 -1.27
N VAL A 152 -5.62 -15.78 -2.26
CA VAL A 152 -6.83 -14.96 -2.41
C VAL A 152 -8.06 -15.86 -2.55
N HIS A 153 -8.01 -16.89 -3.40
CA HIS A 153 -9.13 -17.82 -3.59
C HIS A 153 -9.49 -18.55 -2.28
N GLN A 154 -8.49 -19.10 -1.59
CA GLN A 154 -8.67 -19.81 -0.32
C GLN A 154 -9.28 -18.94 0.79
N PHE A 155 -9.05 -17.62 0.76
CA PHE A 155 -9.59 -16.73 1.78
C PHE A 155 -11.09 -16.44 1.59
N PHE A 156 -11.58 -16.37 0.34
CA PHE A 156 -12.97 -16.00 0.02
C PHE A 156 -13.86 -17.16 -0.42
N SER A 157 -13.33 -18.39 -0.41
CA SER A 157 -14.10 -19.62 -0.67
C SER A 157 -14.69 -20.18 0.61
#